data_AF-A0A7T7XPA4-F1
#
_entry.id   AF-A0A7T7XPA4-F1
#
_cell.length_a   1.000
_cell.length_b   1.000
_cell.length_c   1.000
_cell.angle_alpha   90.00
_cell.angle_beta   90.00
_cell.angle_gamma   90.00
#
_symmetry.space_group_name_H-M   'P 1'
#
loop_
_entity.id
_entity.type
_entity.pdbx_description
1 polymer ?
#
loop_
_entity_poly.entity_id
_entity_poly.type
_entity_poly.pdbx_seq_one_letter_code
_entity_poly.pdbx_strand_id
1 'polypeptide(L)'
;MRTNLFMVLFSILICSNIFGQDLNEIENIHLNFSFKPGNYFLIEDNVKVYSNPDIDSQVLLTLAMHDEISLLEDVHNTQTFDGVRSCWYRIKYNQITGYIWGGGIAVKTVLYDIDKNGIVDYFQYRIANSESRNYLRIDKDIVIYINKRRICFESLIENPSIDYWYTDCDFEEENNSVNIFLSFFEKHNSIIDVVLQITMDGEIVFKDRKQSTLEVINLNPYAERSDTE
;
A
#
# COMPACT_ATOMS: atom_id res chain seq x y z
N MET A 1 17.68 9.24 -62.50
CA MET A 1 16.79 9.23 -61.31
C MET A 1 17.54 9.87 -60.16
N ARG A 2 17.31 11.17 -59.93
CA ARG A 2 17.88 11.96 -58.82
C ARG A 2 16.78 12.17 -57.79
N THR A 3 16.42 11.09 -57.14
CA THR A 3 15.59 11.10 -55.94
C THR A 3 16.34 10.22 -54.95
N ASN A 4 16.11 10.50 -53.66
CA ASN A 4 16.19 9.55 -52.55
C ASN A 4 17.09 9.98 -51.39
N LEU A 5 18.19 10.73 -51.58
CA LEU A 5 19.02 11.05 -50.41
C LEU A 5 18.34 12.07 -49.47
N PHE A 6 17.75 13.14 -50.03
CA PHE A 6 17.06 14.16 -49.23
C PHE A 6 15.77 13.63 -48.59
N MET A 7 15.03 12.77 -49.29
CA MET A 7 13.83 12.13 -48.74
C MET A 7 14.17 11.13 -47.63
N VAL A 8 15.22 10.33 -47.79
CA VAL A 8 15.64 9.38 -46.74
C VAL A 8 16.12 10.14 -45.50
N LEU A 9 16.90 11.21 -45.65
CA LEU A 9 17.32 12.05 -44.52
C LEU A 9 16.13 12.73 -43.82
N PHE A 10 15.14 13.22 -44.58
CA PHE A 10 13.95 13.83 -44.02
C PHE A 10 13.05 12.82 -43.29
N SER A 11 12.90 11.60 -43.84
CA SER A 11 12.17 10.51 -43.18
C SER A 11 12.85 10.03 -41.90
N ILE A 12 14.18 9.95 -41.86
CA ILE A 12 14.93 9.59 -40.64
C ILE A 12 14.72 10.65 -39.55
N LEU A 13 14.73 11.94 -39.92
CA LEU A 13 14.53 13.04 -38.96
C LEU A 13 13.11 13.04 -38.36
N ILE A 14 12.09 12.68 -39.14
CA ILE A 14 10.71 12.58 -38.64
C ILE A 14 10.57 11.36 -37.71
N CYS A 15 11.14 10.21 -38.09
CA CYS A 15 11.11 9.01 -37.25
C CYS A 15 11.85 9.20 -35.90
N SER A 16 12.95 9.96 -35.86
CA SER A 16 13.66 10.25 -34.59
C SER A 16 12.88 11.15 -33.65
N ASN A 17 11.98 12.00 -34.16
CA ASN A 17 11.12 12.85 -33.32
C ASN A 17 9.89 12.10 -32.81
N ILE A 18 9.39 11.10 -33.54
CA ILE A 18 8.25 10.26 -33.10
C ILE A 18 8.70 9.26 -32.03
N PHE A 19 9.92 8.74 -32.10
CA PHE A 19 10.50 7.85 -31.08
C PHE A 19 11.06 8.57 -29.84
N GLY A 20 10.98 9.90 -29.79
CA GLY A 20 11.50 10.71 -28.68
C GLY A 20 10.49 11.10 -27.61
N GLN A 21 9.22 10.71 -27.74
CA GLN A 21 8.14 11.19 -26.87
C GLN A 21 7.63 10.21 -25.81
N ASP A 22 8.29 9.07 -25.55
CA ASP A 22 7.59 8.00 -24.82
C ASP A 22 8.39 7.24 -23.74
N LEU A 23 9.36 7.85 -23.05
CA LEU A 23 10.16 7.09 -22.06
C LEU A 23 10.66 7.85 -20.81
N ASN A 24 10.01 8.91 -20.30
CA ASN A 24 10.50 9.53 -19.04
C ASN A 24 9.48 10.31 -18.19
N GLU A 25 8.18 10.03 -18.26
CA GLU A 25 7.34 10.24 -17.08
C GLU A 25 7.28 8.91 -16.34
N ILE A 26 8.28 8.65 -15.50
CA ILE A 26 8.00 7.82 -14.32
C ILE A 26 6.90 8.61 -13.60
N GLU A 27 5.66 8.17 -13.74
CA GLU A 27 4.51 8.70 -13.01
C GLU A 27 4.82 8.57 -11.52
N ASN A 28 5.41 9.62 -10.95
CA ASN A 28 5.87 9.60 -9.58
C ASN A 28 4.64 9.69 -8.69
N ILE A 29 4.31 8.63 -7.97
CA ILE A 29 3.31 8.69 -6.91
C ILE A 29 3.90 9.56 -5.81
N HIS A 30 3.43 10.81 -5.72
CA HIS A 30 3.81 11.69 -4.63
C HIS A 30 3.02 11.28 -3.39
N LEU A 31 3.67 10.60 -2.46
CA LEU A 31 3.12 10.45 -1.11
C LEU A 31 3.20 11.81 -0.43
N ASN A 32 2.21 12.66 -0.67
CA ASN A 32 2.00 13.92 0.05
C ASN A 32 1.45 13.65 1.47
N PHE A 33 2.01 12.65 2.15
CA PHE A 33 1.71 12.32 3.53
C PHE A 33 2.98 12.52 4.37
N SER A 34 2.90 13.47 5.31
CA SER A 34 3.95 13.68 6.30
C SER A 34 3.58 12.91 7.56
N PHE A 35 4.36 11.88 7.87
CA PHE A 35 4.17 11.12 9.09
C PHE A 35 4.57 11.98 10.29
N LYS A 36 3.76 11.95 11.35
CA LYS A 36 4.12 12.56 12.63
C LYS A 36 4.91 11.54 13.46
N PRO A 37 5.71 11.96 14.44
CA PRO A 37 6.32 11.03 15.38
C PRO A 37 5.26 10.13 16.04
N GLY A 38 5.55 8.85 16.16
CA GLY A 38 4.58 7.86 16.63
C GLY A 38 4.93 6.45 16.14
N ASN A 39 4.08 5.49 16.47
CA ASN A 39 4.25 4.12 16.00
C ASN A 39 3.53 3.90 14.67
N TYR A 40 4.14 3.12 13.79
CA TYR A 40 3.60 2.78 12.48
C TYR A 40 3.98 1.35 12.11
N PHE A 41 3.21 0.76 11.20
CA PHE A 41 3.54 -0.55 10.64
C PHE A 41 4.10 -0.40 9.24
N LEU A 42 4.96 -1.35 8.86
CA LEU A 42 5.43 -1.47 7.49
C LEU A 42 4.41 -2.18 6.60
N ILE A 43 4.27 -1.70 5.36
CA ILE A 43 3.40 -2.25 4.33
C ILE A 43 4.18 -3.02 3.25
N GLU A 44 5.48 -2.74 3.11
CA GLU A 44 6.37 -3.49 2.22
C GLU A 44 7.13 -4.56 2.99
N ASP A 45 7.57 -5.59 2.27
CA ASP A 45 8.52 -6.57 2.79
C ASP A 45 9.97 -6.17 2.47
N ASN A 46 10.93 -6.71 3.19
CA ASN A 46 12.36 -6.44 3.02
C ASN A 46 12.74 -4.95 3.11
N VAL A 47 12.09 -4.21 4.01
CA VAL A 47 12.36 -2.79 4.22
C VAL A 47 13.71 -2.61 4.89
N LYS A 48 14.64 -1.97 4.18
CA LYS A 48 16.00 -1.72 4.68
C LYS A 48 16.01 -0.49 5.59
N VAL A 49 16.68 -0.64 6.74
CA VAL A 49 17.01 0.48 7.62
C VAL A 49 18.46 0.88 7.35
N TYR A 50 18.67 2.14 7.05
CA TYR A 50 19.93 2.70 6.60
C TYR A 50 20.59 3.53 7.71
N SER A 51 21.92 3.63 7.67
CA SER A 51 22.68 4.46 8.61
C SER A 51 22.49 5.96 8.36
N ASN A 52 22.16 6.34 7.13
CA ASN A 52 21.86 7.72 6.70
C ASN A 52 20.61 7.71 5.81
N PRO A 53 19.93 8.86 5.60
CA PRO A 53 18.76 8.99 4.71
C PRO A 53 19.18 8.96 3.23
N ASP A 54 19.82 7.86 2.83
CA ASP A 54 20.40 7.63 1.51
C ASP A 54 20.45 6.12 1.25
N ILE A 55 19.96 5.69 0.08
CA ILE A 55 19.92 4.29 -0.35
C ILE A 55 21.32 3.70 -0.56
N ASP A 56 22.32 4.54 -0.81
CA ASP A 56 23.71 4.12 -0.99
C ASP A 56 24.47 3.96 0.34
N SER A 57 23.83 4.31 1.47
CA SER A 57 24.44 4.19 2.79
C SER A 57 24.35 2.76 3.35
N GLN A 58 25.04 2.51 4.48
CA GLN A 58 25.10 1.19 5.08
C GLN A 58 23.71 0.73 5.54
N VAL A 59 23.29 -0.46 5.11
CA VAL A 59 22.11 -1.14 5.65
C VAL A 59 22.46 -1.69 7.04
N LEU A 60 21.73 -1.23 8.06
CA LEU A 60 21.86 -1.68 9.44
C LEU A 60 21.11 -2.98 9.69
N LEU A 61 19.90 -3.10 9.13
CA LEU A 61 19.05 -4.28 9.21
C LEU A 61 17.98 -4.26 8.10
N THR A 62 17.25 -5.36 7.97
CA THR A 62 16.09 -5.49 7.09
C THR A 62 14.88 -5.91 7.92
N LEU A 63 13.77 -5.18 7.77
CA LEU A 63 12.49 -5.41 8.43
C LEU A 63 11.52 -6.13 7.50
N ALA A 64 10.64 -6.90 8.10
CA ALA A 64 9.57 -7.58 7.40
C ALA A 64 8.32 -6.70 7.34
N MET A 65 7.40 -7.07 6.44
CA MET A 65 6.06 -6.52 6.45
C MET A 65 5.38 -6.73 7.82
N HIS A 66 4.55 -5.78 8.24
CA HIS A 66 3.86 -5.76 9.54
C HIS A 66 4.77 -5.58 10.77
N ASP A 67 6.08 -5.38 10.62
CA ASP A 67 6.90 -4.90 11.73
C ASP A 67 6.41 -3.52 12.18
N GLU A 68 6.26 -3.34 13.50
CA GLU A 68 5.97 -2.05 14.13
C GLU A 68 7.28 -1.28 14.36
N ILE A 69 7.32 -0.03 13.92
CA ILE A 69 8.44 0.89 14.06
C ILE A 69 8.01 2.13 14.84
N SER A 70 8.93 2.71 15.61
CA SER A 70 8.72 4.03 16.21
C SER A 70 9.38 5.09 15.35
N LEU A 71 8.58 5.93 14.72
CA LEU A 71 9.03 7.07 13.93
C LEU A 71 9.38 8.24 14.85
N LEU A 72 10.60 8.77 14.68
CA LEU A 72 11.17 9.81 15.54
C LEU A 72 11.08 11.20 14.90
N GLU A 73 11.50 11.33 13.64
CA GLU A 73 11.51 12.60 12.90
C GLU A 73 11.52 12.40 11.38
N ASP A 74 11.01 13.40 10.65
CA ASP A 74 11.16 13.56 9.20
C ASP A 74 12.47 14.30 8.90
N VAL A 75 13.23 13.84 7.91
CA VAL A 75 14.48 14.46 7.47
C VAL A 75 14.27 15.42 6.29
N HIS A 76 13.03 15.54 5.79
CA HIS A 76 12.55 16.37 4.67
C HIS A 76 13.33 16.19 3.34
N ASN A 77 14.23 15.21 3.28
CA ASN A 77 14.89 14.78 2.05
C ASN A 77 13.95 13.81 1.32
N THR A 78 13.54 14.16 0.10
CA THR A 78 12.67 13.30 -0.71
C THR A 78 13.47 12.52 -1.74
N GLN A 79 13.16 11.25 -1.88
CA GLN A 79 13.74 10.39 -2.91
C GLN A 79 12.63 9.56 -3.58
N THR A 80 12.79 9.30 -4.87
CA THR A 80 11.92 8.37 -5.61
C THR A 80 12.51 6.97 -5.58
N PHE A 81 11.71 5.99 -5.18
CA PHE A 81 12.03 4.57 -5.22
C PHE A 81 10.78 3.77 -5.64
N ASP A 82 10.95 2.80 -6.56
CA ASP A 82 9.85 2.00 -7.16
C ASP A 82 8.63 2.84 -7.67
N GLY A 83 8.91 3.98 -8.31
CA GLY A 83 7.88 4.88 -8.85
C GLY A 83 7.14 5.71 -7.80
N VAL A 84 7.49 5.58 -6.52
CA VAL A 84 6.90 6.35 -5.43
C VAL A 84 7.93 7.38 -4.98
N ARG A 85 7.51 8.61 -4.70
CA ARG A 85 8.34 9.66 -4.11
C ARG A 85 7.91 9.89 -2.67
N SER A 86 8.87 9.79 -1.75
CA SER A 86 8.62 9.95 -0.31
C SER A 86 9.81 10.55 0.43
N CYS A 87 9.56 11.06 1.64
CA CYS A 87 10.58 11.52 2.57
C CYS A 87 11.33 10.35 3.21
N TRP A 88 12.51 10.65 3.75
CA TRP A 88 13.20 9.77 4.68
C TRP A 88 12.79 10.07 6.13
N TYR A 89 12.62 9.02 6.91
CA TYR A 89 12.24 9.10 8.30
C TYR A 89 13.26 8.42 9.18
N ARG A 90 13.65 9.08 10.27
CA ARG A 90 14.44 8.45 11.31
C ARG A 90 13.51 7.63 12.19
N ILE A 91 13.87 6.38 12.41
CA ILE A 91 13.07 5.42 13.15
C ILE A 91 13.89 4.73 14.22
N LYS A 92 13.21 4.17 15.21
CA LYS A 92 13.73 3.22 16.18
C LYS A 92 12.99 1.90 16.03
N TYR A 93 13.74 0.81 15.95
CA TYR A 93 13.24 -0.55 16.01
C TYR A 93 14.10 -1.33 17.00
N ASN A 94 13.51 -1.82 18.09
CA ASN A 94 14.23 -2.39 19.21
C ASN A 94 15.34 -1.45 19.73
N GLN A 95 16.60 -1.88 19.64
CA GLN A 95 17.78 -1.10 20.06
C GLN A 95 18.46 -0.35 18.91
N ILE A 96 17.95 -0.46 17.69
CA ILE A 96 18.57 0.11 16.49
C ILE A 96 17.84 1.39 16.11
N THR A 97 18.61 2.44 15.82
CA THR A 97 18.11 3.70 15.26
C THR A 97 18.76 3.91 13.92
N GLY A 98 17.95 4.25 12.91
CA GLY A 98 18.40 4.48 11.55
C GLY A 98 17.33 5.16 10.74
N TYR A 99 17.45 5.08 9.42
CA TYR A 99 16.57 5.78 8.48
C TYR A 99 15.87 4.81 7.56
N ILE A 100 14.58 5.03 7.32
CA ILE A 100 13.82 4.30 6.31
C ILE A 100 13.20 5.29 5.33
N TRP A 101 13.02 4.84 4.11
CA TRP A 101 12.29 5.60 3.11
C TRP A 101 10.78 5.42 3.32
N GLY A 102 10.05 6.54 3.37
CA GLY A 102 8.67 6.60 3.84
C GLY A 102 7.67 5.83 2.99
N GLY A 103 8.02 5.53 1.74
CA GLY A 103 7.17 4.70 0.89
C GLY A 103 7.07 3.24 1.35
N GLY A 104 7.85 2.78 2.32
CA GLY A 104 7.66 1.46 2.95
C GLY A 104 6.69 1.45 4.15
N ILE A 105 6.20 2.62 4.56
CA ILE A 105 5.38 2.80 5.77
C ILE A 105 3.89 2.82 5.40
N ALA A 106 3.06 2.08 6.13
CA ALA A 106 1.61 2.17 5.99
C ALA A 106 1.12 3.53 6.51
N VAL A 107 0.33 4.25 5.71
CA VAL A 107 -0.33 5.49 6.16
C VAL A 107 -1.32 5.17 7.27
N LYS A 108 -2.04 4.06 7.13
CA LYS A 108 -2.92 3.53 8.16
C LYS A 108 -2.83 2.01 8.18
N THR A 109 -2.97 1.46 9.38
CA THR A 109 -3.08 0.03 9.63
C THR A 109 -4.28 -0.20 10.53
N VAL A 110 -5.11 -1.15 10.14
CA VAL A 110 -6.22 -1.67 10.92
C VAL A 110 -5.90 -3.10 11.27
N LEU A 111 -6.05 -3.41 12.55
CA LEU A 111 -6.00 -4.76 13.08
C LEU A 111 -7.43 -5.16 13.44
N TYR A 112 -7.98 -6.13 12.72
CA TYR A 112 -9.36 -6.56 12.91
C TYR A 112 -9.48 -8.05 12.57
N ASP A 113 -10.33 -8.78 13.26
CA ASP A 113 -10.63 -10.19 12.95
C ASP A 113 -11.79 -10.21 11.95
N ILE A 114 -11.47 -10.20 10.65
CA ILE A 114 -12.43 -9.98 9.57
C ILE A 114 -13.38 -11.17 9.45
N ASP A 115 -12.87 -12.39 9.61
CA ASP A 115 -13.63 -13.63 9.49
C ASP A 115 -14.15 -14.18 10.83
N LYS A 116 -13.85 -13.50 11.94
CA LYS A 116 -14.33 -13.78 13.31
C LYS A 116 -13.85 -15.11 13.86
N ASN A 117 -12.67 -15.56 13.46
CA ASN A 117 -12.10 -16.84 13.91
C ASN A 117 -11.16 -16.73 15.13
N GLY A 118 -10.94 -15.51 15.64
CA GLY A 118 -10.06 -15.19 16.77
C GLY A 118 -8.62 -14.87 16.37
N ILE A 119 -8.29 -14.79 15.08
CA ILE A 119 -6.98 -14.42 14.54
C ILE A 119 -7.03 -12.97 14.07
N VAL A 120 -5.98 -12.20 14.38
CA VAL A 120 -5.89 -10.80 13.93
C VAL A 120 -5.51 -10.76 12.45
N ASP A 121 -6.31 -10.06 11.66
CA ASP A 121 -6.03 -9.73 10.28
C ASP A 121 -5.47 -8.30 10.17
N TYR A 122 -4.69 -8.08 9.12
CA TYR A 122 -4.11 -6.77 8.82
C TYR A 122 -4.77 -6.17 7.61
N PHE A 123 -5.15 -4.91 7.74
CA PHE A 123 -5.56 -4.09 6.62
C PHE A 123 -4.73 -2.81 6.60
N GLN A 124 -3.91 -2.62 5.57
CA GLN A 124 -2.96 -1.53 5.46
C GLN A 124 -3.12 -0.82 4.13
N TYR A 125 -2.93 0.50 4.11
CA TYR A 125 -2.85 1.23 2.85
C TYR A 125 -1.83 2.37 2.88
N ARG A 126 -1.34 2.74 1.69
CA ARG A 126 -0.27 3.74 1.49
C ARG A 126 -0.76 5.08 0.92
N ILE A 127 -1.91 5.12 0.24
CA ILE A 127 -2.40 6.34 -0.42
C ILE A 127 -3.63 6.88 0.30
N ALA A 128 -3.61 8.18 0.62
CA ALA A 128 -4.61 8.84 1.47
C ALA A 128 -5.15 10.15 0.88
N ASN A 129 -4.98 10.41 -0.42
CA ASN A 129 -5.55 11.61 -1.04
C ASN A 129 -6.20 11.32 -2.40
N SER A 130 -7.22 12.12 -2.71
CA SER A 130 -8.01 12.05 -3.94
C SER A 130 -7.22 12.45 -5.20
N GLU A 131 -6.17 13.26 -5.07
CA GLU A 131 -5.31 13.68 -6.19
C GLU A 131 -4.42 12.54 -6.70
N SER A 132 -4.14 11.56 -5.84
CA SER A 132 -3.32 10.38 -6.12
C SER A 132 -4.15 9.20 -6.65
N ARG A 133 -5.47 9.39 -6.82
CA ARG A 133 -6.42 8.36 -7.23
C ARG A 133 -6.02 7.68 -8.53
N ASN A 134 -5.62 8.46 -9.53
CA ASN A 134 -5.23 7.92 -10.85
C ASN A 134 -3.96 7.06 -10.79
N TYR A 135 -3.25 7.03 -9.67
CA TYR A 135 -2.02 6.28 -9.47
C TYR A 135 -2.15 5.19 -8.40
N LEU A 136 -3.35 4.91 -7.91
CA LEU A 136 -3.59 3.85 -6.94
C LEU A 136 -3.29 2.49 -7.59
N ARG A 137 -2.21 1.83 -7.13
CA ARG A 137 -1.90 0.45 -7.51
C ARG A 137 -2.47 -0.45 -6.43
N ILE A 138 -3.72 -0.87 -6.61
CA ILE A 138 -4.49 -1.59 -5.60
C ILE A 138 -3.73 -2.78 -5.01
N ASP A 139 -2.97 -3.51 -5.83
CA ASP A 139 -2.15 -4.65 -5.43
C ASP A 139 -0.95 -4.30 -4.54
N LYS A 140 -0.41 -3.08 -4.66
CA LYS A 140 0.78 -2.61 -3.90
C LYS A 140 0.44 -1.66 -2.75
N ASP A 141 -0.53 -0.79 -2.98
CA ASP A 141 -0.86 0.32 -2.10
C ASP A 141 -1.95 -0.05 -1.10
N ILE A 142 -2.63 -1.18 -1.30
CA ILE A 142 -3.57 -1.77 -0.35
C ILE A 142 -3.13 -3.21 -0.08
N VAL A 143 -2.94 -3.50 1.20
CA VAL A 143 -2.49 -4.81 1.67
C VAL A 143 -3.51 -5.35 2.66
N ILE A 144 -4.06 -6.52 2.34
CA ILE A 144 -5.01 -7.23 3.17
C ILE A 144 -4.37 -8.58 3.51
N TYR A 145 -4.17 -8.87 4.79
CA TYR A 145 -3.70 -10.16 5.26
C TYR A 145 -4.73 -10.79 6.16
N ILE A 146 -5.27 -11.92 5.72
CA ILE A 146 -6.24 -12.69 6.49
C ILE A 146 -5.63 -14.02 6.85
N ASN A 147 -5.69 -14.39 8.13
CA ASN A 147 -5.09 -15.63 8.62
C ASN A 147 -3.63 -15.83 8.18
N LYS A 148 -2.83 -14.75 8.26
CA LYS A 148 -1.42 -14.70 7.86
C LYS A 148 -1.17 -14.91 6.36
N ARG A 149 -2.18 -14.68 5.52
CA ARG A 149 -2.03 -14.72 4.06
C ARG A 149 -2.42 -13.41 3.43
N ARG A 150 -1.55 -12.91 2.55
CA ARG A 150 -1.89 -11.80 1.68
C ARG A 150 -3.03 -12.23 0.76
N ILE A 151 -4.11 -11.46 0.76
CA ILE A 151 -5.14 -11.54 -0.25
C ILE A 151 -4.59 -10.81 -1.48
N CYS A 152 -4.42 -11.54 -2.57
CA CYS A 152 -3.95 -11.00 -3.84
C CYS A 152 -5.14 -10.75 -4.76
N PHE A 153 -5.13 -9.62 -5.46
CA PHE A 153 -6.17 -9.23 -6.43
C PHE A 153 -6.12 -10.05 -7.74
N GLU A 154 -5.10 -10.90 -7.92
CA GLU A 154 -4.85 -11.57 -9.20
C GLU A 154 -4.94 -13.10 -9.18
N SER A 155 -5.03 -13.78 -8.03
CA SER A 155 -5.25 -15.24 -8.05
C SER A 155 -5.62 -15.88 -6.73
N LEU A 156 -6.44 -16.93 -6.90
CA LEU A 156 -6.94 -17.87 -5.92
C LEU A 156 -5.82 -18.79 -5.46
N ILE A 157 -5.58 -18.83 -4.15
CA ILE A 157 -4.64 -19.79 -3.56
C ILE A 157 -5.46 -20.74 -2.69
N GLU A 158 -5.76 -21.92 -3.23
CA GLU A 158 -6.23 -23.04 -2.42
C GLU A 158 -5.17 -23.39 -1.38
N ASN A 159 -5.58 -23.59 -0.13
CA ASN A 159 -4.69 -24.17 0.86
C ASN A 159 -5.42 -25.22 1.69
N PRO A 160 -4.95 -26.47 1.69
CA PRO A 160 -5.62 -27.58 2.36
C PRO A 160 -5.51 -27.56 3.90
N SER A 161 -4.81 -26.58 4.49
CA SER A 161 -4.47 -26.55 5.92
C SER A 161 -5.36 -25.64 6.76
N ILE A 162 -6.25 -24.85 6.13
CA ILE A 162 -7.22 -23.98 6.80
C ILE A 162 -8.59 -24.28 6.18
N ASP A 163 -9.67 -24.24 6.96
CA ASP A 163 -11.02 -24.56 6.49
C ASP A 163 -11.64 -23.51 5.53
N TYR A 164 -10.82 -22.70 4.85
CA TYR A 164 -11.28 -21.76 3.82
C TYR A 164 -10.78 -22.17 2.45
N TRP A 165 -11.68 -22.26 1.47
CA TRP A 165 -11.37 -22.73 0.12
C TRP A 165 -10.94 -21.62 -0.83
N TYR A 166 -11.49 -20.41 -0.64
CA TYR A 166 -11.46 -19.37 -1.65
C TYR A 166 -11.71 -18.01 -1.02
N THR A 167 -10.91 -17.03 -1.44
CA THR A 167 -11.13 -15.60 -1.20
C THR A 167 -11.30 -14.95 -2.56
N ASP A 168 -12.51 -14.48 -2.91
CA ASP A 168 -12.64 -13.51 -4.00
C ASP A 168 -12.26 -12.14 -3.48
N CYS A 169 -11.60 -11.36 -4.31
CA CYS A 169 -11.33 -9.97 -4.05
C CYS A 169 -11.62 -9.17 -5.31
N ASP A 170 -12.73 -8.46 -5.30
CA ASP A 170 -13.08 -7.50 -6.35
C ASP A 170 -13.04 -6.09 -5.77
N PHE A 171 -12.99 -5.07 -6.62
CA PHE A 171 -13.06 -3.69 -6.19
C PHE A 171 -13.94 -2.86 -7.11
N GLU A 172 -14.68 -1.93 -6.51
CA GLU A 172 -15.41 -0.90 -7.23
C GLU A 172 -14.96 0.46 -6.72
N GLU A 173 -14.59 1.32 -7.67
CA GLU A 173 -14.34 2.71 -7.35
C GLU A 173 -15.63 3.53 -7.41
N GLU A 174 -15.88 4.30 -6.36
CA GLU A 174 -16.93 5.32 -6.30
C GLU A 174 -16.31 6.72 -6.29
N ASN A 175 -17.14 7.77 -6.39
CA ASN A 175 -16.66 9.16 -6.50
C ASN A 175 -15.67 9.57 -5.39
N ASN A 176 -15.80 9.05 -4.16
CA ASN A 176 -14.93 9.39 -3.03
C ASN A 176 -14.48 8.18 -2.21
N SER A 177 -14.54 6.97 -2.76
CA SER A 177 -14.11 5.77 -2.05
C SER A 177 -13.74 4.64 -2.98
N VAL A 178 -12.97 3.69 -2.46
CA VAL A 178 -12.77 2.36 -3.06
C VAL A 178 -13.48 1.35 -2.18
N ASN A 179 -14.42 0.61 -2.77
CA ASN A 179 -15.04 -0.54 -2.12
C ASN A 179 -14.26 -1.78 -2.53
N ILE A 180 -13.83 -2.57 -1.55
CA ILE A 180 -13.19 -3.86 -1.74
C ILE A 180 -14.17 -4.93 -1.28
N PHE A 181 -14.55 -5.82 -2.18
CA PHE A 181 -15.47 -6.91 -1.92
C PHE A 181 -14.67 -8.16 -1.64
N LEU A 182 -14.76 -8.65 -0.41
CA LEU A 182 -14.12 -9.86 0.06
C LEU A 182 -15.18 -10.93 0.24
N SER A 183 -15.05 -12.05 -0.46
CA SER A 183 -15.94 -13.21 -0.32
C SER A 183 -15.16 -14.41 0.19
N PHE A 184 -15.51 -14.90 1.37
CA PHE A 184 -14.88 -16.05 2.02
C PHE A 184 -15.76 -17.29 1.91
N PHE A 185 -15.18 -18.43 1.54
CA PHE A 185 -15.87 -19.73 1.54
C PHE A 185 -15.34 -20.61 2.67
N GLU A 186 -16.13 -20.74 3.73
CA GLU A 186 -15.84 -21.69 4.80
C GLU A 186 -16.27 -23.11 4.39
N LYS A 187 -15.45 -24.12 4.71
CA LYS A 187 -15.58 -25.51 4.24
C LYS A 187 -16.91 -26.18 4.55
N HIS A 188 -17.64 -25.67 5.53
CA HIS A 188 -18.88 -26.25 5.99
C HIS A 188 -20.03 -25.25 6.15
N ASN A 189 -19.86 -23.95 5.82
CA ASN A 189 -20.92 -22.96 5.94
C ASN A 189 -20.74 -21.70 5.07
N SER A 190 -21.85 -20.97 4.98
CA SER A 190 -22.11 -19.67 4.35
C SER A 190 -20.92 -18.85 3.85
N ILE A 191 -21.09 -18.29 2.64
CA ILE A 191 -20.24 -17.20 2.13
C ILE A 191 -20.29 -16.03 3.11
N ILE A 192 -19.15 -15.60 3.63
CA ILE A 192 -19.04 -14.31 4.31
C ILE A 192 -18.68 -13.30 3.22
N ASP A 193 -19.56 -12.33 3.00
CA ASP A 193 -19.34 -11.24 2.05
C ASP A 193 -19.10 -9.96 2.83
N VAL A 194 -17.86 -9.49 2.86
CA VAL A 194 -17.48 -8.24 3.51
C VAL A 194 -17.21 -7.20 2.42
N VAL A 195 -17.76 -6.00 2.60
CA VAL A 195 -17.37 -4.83 1.83
C VAL A 195 -16.53 -3.96 2.73
N LEU A 196 -15.28 -3.74 2.34
CA LEU A 196 -14.42 -2.76 2.96
C LEU A 196 -14.40 -1.50 2.10
N GLN A 197 -14.93 -0.40 2.64
CA GLN A 197 -14.91 0.88 1.97
C GLN A 197 -13.77 1.73 2.54
N ILE A 198 -12.86 2.16 1.68
CA ILE A 198 -11.82 3.13 2.00
C ILE A 198 -12.24 4.46 1.39
N THR A 199 -12.48 5.46 2.21
CA THR A 199 -12.78 6.80 1.71
C THR A 199 -11.48 7.52 1.31
N MET A 200 -11.55 8.48 0.40
CA MET A 200 -10.35 9.21 -0.08
C MET A 200 -9.70 10.08 1.01
N ASP A 201 -10.39 10.32 2.12
CA ASP A 201 -9.90 10.94 3.36
C ASP A 201 -9.32 9.92 4.36
N GLY A 202 -9.26 8.63 3.99
CA GLY A 202 -8.59 7.58 4.75
C GLY A 202 -9.44 6.96 5.86
N GLU A 203 -10.75 7.17 5.85
CA GLU A 203 -11.65 6.40 6.71
C GLU A 203 -11.83 4.99 6.13
N ILE A 204 -11.90 4.00 7.03
CA ILE A 204 -12.14 2.62 6.65
C ILE A 204 -13.45 2.21 7.30
N VAL A 205 -14.36 1.67 6.49
CA VAL A 205 -15.68 1.20 6.93
C VAL A 205 -15.84 -0.25 6.52
N PHE A 206 -16.12 -1.12 7.48
CA PHE A 206 -16.46 -2.52 7.24
C PHE A 206 -17.98 -2.66 7.12
N LYS A 207 -18.45 -3.40 6.12
CA LYS A 207 -19.87 -3.69 5.93
C LYS A 207 -20.06 -5.16 5.70
N ASP A 208 -20.92 -5.80 6.49
CA ASP A 208 -21.45 -7.11 6.13
C ASP A 208 -22.42 -6.91 4.96
N ARG A 209 -22.23 -7.62 3.85
CA ARG A 209 -23.10 -7.48 2.67
C ARG A 209 -24.47 -8.12 2.88
N LYS A 210 -24.56 -9.12 3.76
CA LYS A 210 -25.79 -9.91 4.01
C LYS A 210 -26.63 -9.34 5.14
N GLN A 211 -25.99 -8.70 6.11
CA GLN A 211 -26.70 -7.95 7.15
C GLN A 211 -26.77 -6.48 6.73
N SER A 212 -27.97 -5.91 6.59
CA SER A 212 -28.18 -4.48 6.28
C SER A 212 -27.67 -3.51 7.37
N THR A 213 -26.78 -3.98 8.24
CA THR A 213 -26.16 -3.27 9.36
C THR A 213 -24.71 -2.95 9.03
N LEU A 214 -24.45 -1.65 8.91
CA LEU A 214 -23.11 -1.06 8.87
C LEU A 214 -22.48 -1.19 10.25
N GLU A 215 -21.49 -2.06 10.43
CA GLU A 215 -20.53 -1.86 11.52
C GLU A 215 -19.53 -0.81 11.05
N VAL A 216 -19.86 0.47 11.27
CA VAL A 216 -18.87 1.55 11.11
C VAL A 216 -17.87 1.39 12.24
N ILE A 217 -16.88 0.53 12.03
CA ILE A 217 -15.74 0.44 12.91
C ILE A 217 -14.87 1.64 12.58
N ASN A 218 -15.08 2.72 13.33
CA ASN A 218 -14.29 3.93 13.20
C ASN A 218 -12.91 3.64 13.80
N LEU A 219 -12.08 2.95 13.01
CA LEU A 219 -10.77 2.48 13.42
C LEU A 219 -9.81 3.64 13.29
N ASN A 220 -9.83 4.52 14.29
CA ASN A 220 -8.69 5.36 14.59
C ASN A 220 -7.75 4.51 15.46
N PRO A 221 -6.65 3.94 14.94
CA PRO A 221 -5.77 3.10 15.74
C PRO A 221 -4.96 3.90 16.77
N TYR A 222 -5.03 5.25 16.71
CA TYR A 222 -4.26 6.17 17.54
C TYR A 222 -5.12 7.23 18.24
N ALA A 223 -6.44 7.05 18.33
CA ALA A 223 -7.22 7.82 19.31
C ALA A 223 -6.85 7.31 20.72
N GLU A 224 -6.00 8.08 21.39
CA GLU A 224 -5.77 8.03 22.85
C GLU A 224 -5.20 6.72 23.40
N ARG A 225 -3.92 6.43 23.10
CA ARG A 225 -3.05 5.98 24.19
C ARG A 225 -2.57 7.23 24.92
N SER A 226 -3.40 7.72 25.83
CA SER A 226 -2.96 8.65 26.86
C SER A 226 -1.94 7.92 27.72
N ASP A 227 -0.77 8.54 27.87
CA ASP A 227 0.27 8.12 28.78
C ASP A 227 -0.34 7.89 30.17
N THR A 228 -0.48 6.62 30.52
CA THR A 228 -0.65 6.16 31.89
C THR A 228 0.35 5.04 32.11
N GLU A 229 1.58 5.44 32.40
CA GLU A 229 2.37 4.99 33.56
C GLU A 229 3.59 5.91 33.76
#